data_AF-A0A0D7AHE5-F1
#
_entry.id   AF-A0A0D7AHE5-F1
#
_cell.length_a   1.000
_cell.length_b   1.000
_cell.length_c   1.000
_cell.angle_alpha   90.00
_cell.angle_beta   90.00
_cell.angle_gamma   90.00
#
_symmetry.space_group_name_H-M   'P 1'
#
loop_
_entity.id
_entity.type
_entity.pdbx_description
1 polymer ?
#
loop_
_entity_poly.entity_id
_entity_poly.type
_entity_poly.pdbx_seq_one_letter_code
_entity_poly.pdbx_strand_id
1 'polypeptide(L)'
;MAEDGSSPNNQYRPRRILIIGGGPAGLVTLRNLVKYGESEGRYDRVELVERRDDIGGVWYLDDPTKSGDDRPRWPSPAYPGLVGNVLPEYLSFSFFPFPEPPSAPHLPFPTLTETHDYLRAFAAEHLPTGRIRLSVNVVRVEERVDGRWEVTLEDWNRSGVQTHELWDAVVVATGWYDTPLYPEVEGLQQVRDAGLVSHAKDWRGPQGLEGKRVLVLGNGNSGNDIAAHLAPVALSPVYRSIRRPALPTFVSLPDNRIQDVAAVQRYVLTPSGKVSVDLTDGTHIDNIDHVVVGTGYQPLPSFVHVRRTADGAPTSLMTPPIVPHRIPSLHRHILYAGNPTLAFIGSTLSYTPFTITDVSSVWLALAWNGEVDYPSTVEGRLEFEQTRLAEVAKQRSEEDNPSNLVSYDVLATFEQEYAAKLKEDVVRARPQLATILPEWNDERTREREAMYPRKLASLQWARDVAN
;
A
#
# COMPACT_ATOMS: atom_id res chain seq x y z
N MET A 1 -45.30 -11.50 18.68
CA MET A 1 -43.96 -12.13 18.67
C MET A 1 -42.97 -11.00 18.62
N ALA A 2 -42.15 -10.87 19.66
CA ALA A 2 -41.17 -9.78 19.74
C ALA A 2 -40.10 -10.02 18.67
N GLU A 3 -39.85 -9.01 17.83
CA GLU A 3 -38.65 -8.96 17.01
C GLU A 3 -37.45 -8.93 17.98
N ASP A 4 -36.64 -9.99 17.95
CA ASP A 4 -35.35 -10.02 18.60
C ASP A 4 -34.52 -8.85 18.05
N GLY A 5 -34.19 -7.89 18.92
CA GLY A 5 -33.35 -6.73 18.60
C GLY A 5 -31.86 -7.08 18.40
N SER A 6 -31.55 -8.28 17.92
CA SER A 6 -30.19 -8.65 17.55
C SER A 6 -29.82 -8.00 16.22
N SER A 7 -28.66 -7.32 16.18
CA SER A 7 -28.13 -6.75 14.94
C SER A 7 -28.10 -7.85 13.87
N PRO A 8 -28.54 -7.59 12.62
CA PRO A 8 -28.59 -8.58 11.55
C PRO A 8 -27.21 -9.20 11.22
N ASN A 9 -26.12 -8.63 11.75
CA ASN A 9 -24.76 -9.09 11.60
C ASN A 9 -24.30 -10.11 12.67
N ASN A 10 -25.17 -10.50 13.61
CA ASN A 10 -24.84 -11.42 14.71
C ASN A 10 -24.39 -12.83 14.22
N GLN A 11 -24.66 -13.18 12.96
CA GLN A 11 -24.21 -14.43 12.33
C GLN A 11 -22.69 -14.47 12.06
N TYR A 12 -22.00 -13.32 12.01
CA TYR A 12 -20.59 -13.22 11.60
C TYR A 12 -19.69 -12.66 12.71
N ARG A 13 -19.80 -13.20 13.93
CA ARG A 13 -18.94 -12.82 15.06
C ARG A 13 -17.73 -13.77 15.15
N PRO A 14 -16.58 -13.45 14.53
CA PRO A 14 -15.42 -14.31 14.59
C PRO A 14 -14.86 -14.35 16.01
N ARG A 15 -14.33 -15.49 16.45
CA ARG A 15 -13.60 -15.58 17.73
C ARG A 15 -12.11 -15.70 17.53
N ARG A 16 -11.68 -16.36 16.45
CA ARG A 16 -10.29 -16.53 16.07
C ARG A 16 -10.00 -15.77 14.79
N ILE A 17 -9.12 -14.77 14.87
CA ILE A 17 -8.80 -13.86 13.77
C ILE A 17 -7.32 -13.95 13.42
N LEU A 18 -7.02 -14.15 12.12
CA LEU A 18 -5.67 -14.04 11.60
C LEU A 18 -5.49 -12.76 10.79
N ILE A 19 -4.41 -12.03 11.03
CA ILE A 19 -3.99 -10.85 10.28
C ILE A 19 -2.75 -11.22 9.45
N ILE A 20 -2.74 -10.87 8.18
CA ILE A 20 -1.67 -11.20 7.23
C ILE A 20 -0.93 -9.92 6.84
N GLY A 21 0.31 -9.79 7.30
CA GLY A 21 1.20 -8.65 7.05
C GLY A 21 1.50 -7.84 8.32
N GLY A 22 2.79 -7.69 8.65
CA GLY A 22 3.32 -6.95 9.80
C GLY A 22 3.71 -5.50 9.48
N GLY A 23 3.09 -4.90 8.46
CA GLY A 23 3.23 -3.48 8.15
C GLY A 23 2.33 -2.58 9.02
N PRO A 24 2.34 -1.25 8.80
CA PRO A 24 1.53 -0.29 9.56
C PRO A 24 0.05 -0.71 9.68
N ALA A 25 -0.55 -1.11 8.55
CA ALA A 25 -1.93 -1.56 8.47
C ALA A 25 -2.24 -2.78 9.36
N GLY A 26 -1.36 -3.78 9.34
CA GLY A 26 -1.55 -5.00 10.12
C GLY A 26 -1.29 -4.79 11.61
N LEU A 27 -0.26 -4.01 11.95
CA LEU A 27 0.07 -3.68 13.35
C LEU A 27 -1.07 -2.90 14.01
N VAL A 28 -1.60 -1.86 13.35
CA VAL A 28 -2.71 -1.07 13.92
C VAL A 28 -3.99 -1.89 14.00
N THR A 29 -4.22 -2.80 13.04
CA THR A 29 -5.35 -3.73 13.08
C THR A 29 -5.24 -4.71 14.23
N LEU A 30 -4.05 -5.26 14.48
CA LEU A 30 -3.80 -6.13 15.63
C LEU A 30 -4.14 -5.39 16.93
N ARG A 31 -3.57 -4.19 17.11
CA ARG A 31 -3.84 -3.37 18.30
C ARG A 31 -5.34 -3.10 18.48
N ASN A 32 -6.05 -2.74 17.41
CA ASN A 32 -7.48 -2.39 17.50
C ASN A 32 -8.39 -3.59 17.75
N LEU A 33 -8.12 -4.75 17.14
CA LEU A 33 -8.86 -5.97 17.41
C LEU A 33 -8.60 -6.50 18.84
N VAL A 34 -7.37 -6.37 19.34
CA VAL A 34 -7.06 -6.71 20.73
C VAL A 34 -7.76 -5.74 21.68
N LYS A 35 -7.62 -4.43 21.45
CA LYS A 35 -8.12 -3.38 22.35
C LYS A 35 -9.64 -3.34 22.43
N TYR A 36 -10.33 -3.40 21.30
CA TYR A 36 -11.79 -3.24 21.24
C TYR A 36 -12.54 -4.56 21.13
N GLY A 37 -11.85 -5.70 21.08
CA GLY A 37 -12.48 -7.01 20.94
C GLY A 37 -11.97 -8.03 21.95
N GLU A 38 -10.72 -8.49 21.81
CA GLU A 38 -10.16 -9.55 22.66
C GLU A 38 -10.15 -9.15 24.15
N SER A 39 -9.75 -7.91 24.45
CA SER A 39 -9.72 -7.37 25.82
C SER A 39 -11.11 -7.19 26.45
N GLU A 40 -12.14 -7.18 25.61
CA GLU A 40 -13.55 -7.10 26.00
C GLU A 40 -14.24 -8.48 25.97
N GLY A 41 -13.47 -9.56 25.76
CA GLY A 41 -13.99 -10.94 25.70
C GLY A 41 -14.81 -11.25 24.44
N ARG A 42 -14.67 -10.45 23.38
CA ARG A 42 -15.35 -10.68 22.09
C ARG A 42 -14.64 -11.73 21.24
N TYR A 43 -13.31 -11.79 21.35
CA TYR A 43 -12.44 -12.69 20.60
C TYR A 43 -11.67 -13.60 21.56
N ASP A 44 -11.45 -14.84 21.14
CA ASP A 44 -10.64 -15.82 21.89
C ASP A 44 -9.16 -15.72 21.52
N ARG A 45 -8.85 -15.30 20.28
CA ARG A 45 -7.48 -15.24 19.75
C ARG A 45 -7.38 -14.31 18.55
N VAL A 46 -6.49 -13.34 18.62
CA VAL A 46 -6.09 -12.49 17.48
C VAL A 46 -4.60 -12.65 17.24
N GLU A 47 -4.19 -13.05 16.04
CA GLU A 47 -2.77 -13.21 15.69
C GLU A 47 -2.41 -12.52 14.37
N LEU A 48 -1.11 -12.24 14.22
CA LEU A 48 -0.53 -11.67 13.02
C LEU A 48 0.60 -12.55 12.51
N VAL A 49 0.68 -12.75 11.20
CA VAL A 49 1.81 -13.38 10.51
C VAL A 49 2.49 -12.38 9.57
N GLU A 50 3.82 -12.39 9.54
CA GLU A 50 4.66 -11.59 8.65
C GLU A 50 5.71 -12.48 8.01
N ARG A 51 5.84 -12.38 6.69
CA ARG A 51 6.75 -13.23 5.90
C ARG A 51 8.22 -12.84 6.08
N ARG A 52 8.51 -11.58 6.43
CA ARG A 52 9.87 -11.10 6.73
C ARG A 52 10.30 -11.46 8.14
N ASP A 53 11.61 -11.34 8.39
CA ASP A 53 12.24 -11.56 9.69
C ASP A 53 12.02 -10.39 10.68
N ASP A 54 11.34 -9.32 10.24
CA ASP A 54 10.97 -8.18 11.07
C ASP A 54 9.65 -7.56 10.59
N ILE A 55 9.04 -6.76 11.46
CA ILE A 55 7.87 -5.95 11.14
C ILE A 55 8.25 -4.67 10.39
N GLY A 56 7.25 -3.87 10.03
CA GLY A 56 7.40 -2.55 9.42
C GLY A 56 6.91 -2.49 7.97
N GLY A 57 6.68 -3.64 7.34
CA GLY A 57 6.18 -3.70 5.98
C GLY A 57 7.14 -3.04 4.99
N VAL A 58 6.69 -1.99 4.30
CA VAL A 58 7.53 -1.23 3.36
C VAL A 58 8.60 -0.37 4.04
N TRP A 59 8.50 -0.14 5.35
CA TRP A 59 9.49 0.63 6.11
C TRP A 59 10.66 -0.23 6.60
N TYR A 60 10.61 -1.53 6.35
CA TYR A 60 11.74 -2.42 6.56
C TYR A 60 12.73 -2.26 5.39
N LEU A 61 14.01 -2.04 5.69
CA LEU A 61 15.09 -2.09 4.70
C LEU A 61 15.66 -3.51 4.68
N ASP A 62 15.41 -4.24 3.60
CA ASP A 62 15.99 -5.58 3.45
C ASP A 62 17.49 -5.52 3.17
N ASP A 63 18.24 -6.43 3.81
CA ASP A 63 19.67 -6.59 3.60
C ASP A 63 19.93 -7.72 2.60
N PRO A 64 20.38 -7.42 1.36
CA PRO A 64 20.65 -8.45 0.35
C PRO A 64 21.85 -9.34 0.72
N THR A 65 22.69 -8.93 1.67
CA THR A 65 23.89 -9.68 2.10
C THR A 65 23.58 -10.72 3.18
N LYS A 66 22.38 -10.71 3.78
CA LYS A 66 21.86 -11.78 4.65
C LYS A 66 21.55 -13.09 3.89
N SER A 67 22.24 -13.35 2.77
CA SER A 67 22.19 -14.60 2.02
C SER A 67 22.97 -15.68 2.79
N GLY A 68 22.29 -16.40 3.68
CA GLY A 68 22.93 -17.42 4.52
C GLY A 68 22.07 -18.64 4.83
N ASP A 69 20.79 -18.65 4.47
CA ASP A 69 19.98 -19.86 4.51
C ASP A 69 19.02 -19.93 3.31
N ASP A 70 18.38 -21.09 3.16
CA ASP A 70 17.45 -21.40 2.07
C ASP A 70 16.15 -20.56 2.10
N ARG A 71 16.05 -19.52 2.95
CA ARG A 71 14.84 -18.69 3.04
C ARG A 71 14.64 -17.83 1.78
N PRO A 72 13.41 -17.72 1.26
CA PRO A 72 13.06 -16.78 0.22
C PRO A 72 13.29 -15.35 0.71
N ARG A 73 13.65 -14.49 -0.23
CA ARG A 73 13.70 -13.05 0.02
C ARG A 73 12.41 -12.38 -0.42
N TRP A 74 11.88 -11.51 0.44
CA TRP A 74 10.75 -10.63 0.13
C TRP A 74 11.22 -9.18 0.14
N PRO A 75 11.82 -8.67 -0.95
CA PRO A 75 12.40 -7.34 -0.96
C PRO A 75 11.35 -6.26 -0.68
N SER A 76 11.72 -5.30 0.16
CA SER A 76 10.96 -4.08 0.38
C SER A 76 11.22 -3.10 -0.78
N PRO A 77 10.27 -2.24 -1.16
CA PRO A 77 10.55 -1.13 -2.07
C PRO A 77 11.40 -0.02 -1.41
N ALA A 78 11.70 -0.12 -0.11
CA ALA A 78 12.59 0.82 0.57
C ALA A 78 14.00 0.82 -0.03
N TYR A 79 14.65 1.98 0.05
CA TYR A 79 16.01 2.17 -0.42
C TYR A 79 16.84 2.97 0.62
N PRO A 80 18.17 2.79 0.66
CA PRO A 80 19.04 3.53 1.57
C PRO A 80 18.88 5.05 1.41
N GLY A 81 18.74 5.77 2.53
CA GLY A 81 18.58 7.22 2.52
C GLY A 81 17.15 7.71 2.20
N LEU A 82 16.16 6.83 2.11
CA LEU A 82 14.77 7.22 1.93
C LEU A 82 14.30 8.14 3.06
N VAL A 83 13.79 9.31 2.67
CA VAL A 83 13.09 10.26 3.53
C VAL A 83 11.65 10.34 3.09
N GLY A 84 10.72 10.17 4.02
CA GLY A 84 9.29 10.20 3.75
C GLY A 84 8.81 11.51 3.14
N ASN A 85 7.57 11.49 2.67
CA ASN A 85 6.87 12.62 2.06
C ASN A 85 5.61 13.04 2.82
N VAL A 86 5.45 12.53 4.05
CA VAL A 86 4.30 12.74 4.94
C VAL A 86 4.83 13.19 6.30
N LEU A 87 4.17 14.18 6.90
CA LEU A 87 4.56 14.71 8.21
C LEU A 87 4.17 13.75 9.37
N PRO A 88 4.89 13.79 10.51
CA PRO A 88 4.67 12.92 11.68
C PRO A 88 3.21 12.82 12.15
N GLU A 89 2.48 13.94 12.17
CA GLU A 89 1.09 14.02 12.62
C GLU A 89 0.12 13.21 11.74
N TYR A 90 0.50 12.94 10.49
CA TYR A 90 -0.25 12.10 9.55
C TYR A 90 0.29 10.66 9.47
N LEU A 91 1.42 10.39 10.12
CA LEU A 91 2.01 9.07 10.35
C LEU A 91 1.77 8.57 11.80
N SER A 92 0.90 9.24 12.54
CA SER A 92 0.57 8.90 13.92
C SER A 92 -0.62 7.94 14.00
N PHE A 93 -0.58 7.00 14.95
CA PHE A 93 -1.72 6.19 15.33
C PHE A 93 -2.41 6.79 16.56
N SER A 94 -3.72 6.58 16.68
CA SER A 94 -4.46 6.94 17.89
C SER A 94 -3.81 6.33 19.13
N PHE A 95 -3.70 7.14 20.18
CA PHE A 95 -2.99 6.83 21.45
C PHE A 95 -1.48 6.64 21.35
N PHE A 96 -0.88 6.78 20.17
CA PHE A 96 0.55 6.58 19.97
C PHE A 96 1.07 7.57 18.92
N PRO A 97 1.28 8.85 19.32
CA PRO A 97 1.74 9.87 18.40
C PRO A 97 3.14 9.55 17.89
N PHE A 98 3.41 9.90 16.64
CA PHE A 98 4.76 9.82 16.07
C PHE A 98 5.67 10.81 16.82
N PRO A 99 6.88 10.39 17.25
CA PRO A 99 7.82 11.30 17.91
C PRO A 99 8.18 12.49 17.03
N GLU A 100 8.34 13.67 17.64
CA GLU A 100 8.88 14.83 16.90
C GLU A 100 10.24 14.45 16.28
N PRO A 101 10.43 14.61 14.95
CA PRO A 101 11.66 14.23 14.29
C PRO A 101 12.86 14.96 14.90
N PRO A 102 13.95 14.27 15.26
CA PRO A 102 15.13 14.88 15.86
C PRO A 102 15.82 15.91 14.95
N SER A 103 15.60 15.84 13.64
CA SER A 103 16.25 16.66 12.61
C SER A 103 15.60 18.04 12.37
N ALA A 104 15.52 18.89 13.40
CA ALA A 104 15.40 20.35 13.28
C ALA A 104 14.16 20.91 12.49
N PRO A 105 13.85 22.22 12.54
CA PRO A 105 12.74 22.80 11.77
C PRO A 105 12.84 22.64 10.23
N HIS A 106 14.02 22.28 9.69
CA HIS A 106 14.30 22.23 8.25
C HIS A 106 14.17 20.84 7.61
N LEU A 107 14.19 19.75 8.39
CA LEU A 107 13.96 18.38 7.90
C LEU A 107 12.79 17.73 8.67
N PRO A 108 11.55 18.20 8.47
CA PRO A 108 10.39 17.76 9.26
C PRO A 108 9.81 16.41 8.83
N PHE A 109 10.40 15.75 7.83
CA PHE A 109 9.88 14.49 7.28
C PHE A 109 10.67 13.31 7.82
N PRO A 110 10.02 12.31 8.45
CA PRO A 110 10.71 11.15 9.00
C PRO A 110 11.48 10.38 7.94
N THR A 111 12.65 9.90 8.32
CA THR A 111 13.44 8.93 7.57
C THR A 111 12.80 7.55 7.60
N LEU A 112 13.28 6.66 6.72
CA LEU A 112 12.97 5.24 6.74
C LEU A 112 13.18 4.62 8.13
N THR A 113 14.34 4.88 8.73
CA THR A 113 14.73 4.34 10.05
C THR A 113 13.82 4.85 11.15
N GLU A 114 13.56 6.16 11.21
CA GLU A 114 12.66 6.73 12.24
C GLU A 114 11.24 6.18 12.12
N THR A 115 10.75 5.98 10.90
CA THR A 115 9.41 5.39 10.68
C THR A 115 9.39 3.91 11.08
N HIS A 116 10.46 3.16 10.79
CA HIS A 116 10.59 1.77 11.21
C HIS A 116 10.67 1.63 12.73
N ASP A 117 11.48 2.47 13.38
CA ASP A 117 11.63 2.51 14.84
C ASP A 117 10.30 2.86 15.53
N TYR A 118 9.55 3.82 14.98
CA TYR A 118 8.20 4.14 15.45
C TYR A 118 7.27 2.91 15.41
N LEU A 119 7.27 2.15 14.30
CA LEU A 119 6.45 0.95 14.17
C LEU A 119 6.89 -0.17 15.13
N ARG A 120 8.21 -0.31 15.36
CA ARG A 120 8.76 -1.23 16.36
C ARG A 120 8.35 -0.85 17.78
N ALA A 121 8.40 0.44 18.11
CA ALA A 121 7.95 0.96 19.39
C ALA A 121 6.44 0.76 19.57
N PHE A 122 5.64 1.01 18.54
CA PHE A 122 4.19 0.79 18.54
C PHE A 122 3.82 -0.68 18.79
N ALA A 123 4.57 -1.62 18.22
CA ALA A 123 4.32 -3.05 18.36
C ALA A 123 5.01 -3.69 19.59
N ALA A 124 5.76 -2.92 20.37
CA ALA A 124 6.65 -3.45 21.41
C ALA A 124 5.95 -4.33 22.45
N GLU A 125 4.70 -4.01 22.81
CA GLU A 125 3.91 -4.81 23.76
C GLU A 125 3.43 -6.15 23.19
N HIS A 126 3.32 -6.28 21.86
CA HIS A 126 2.80 -7.47 21.20
C HIS A 126 3.91 -8.42 20.73
N LEU A 127 5.08 -7.90 20.34
CA LEU A 127 6.22 -8.70 19.86
C LEU A 127 6.61 -9.87 20.79
N PRO A 128 6.76 -9.70 22.12
CA PRO A 128 7.20 -10.80 22.99
C PRO A 128 6.09 -11.81 23.33
N THR A 129 4.84 -11.55 22.92
CA THR A 129 3.68 -12.35 23.36
C THR A 129 3.45 -13.62 22.53
N GLY A 130 4.20 -13.81 21.43
CA GLY A 130 3.97 -14.88 20.45
C GLY A 130 2.82 -14.61 19.48
N ARG A 131 2.15 -13.46 19.63
CA ARG A 131 0.99 -13.04 18.81
C ARG A 131 1.36 -12.56 17.40
N ILE A 132 2.60 -12.10 17.24
CA ILE A 132 3.21 -11.73 15.95
C ILE A 132 4.21 -12.84 15.59
N ARG A 133 3.93 -13.57 14.51
CA ARG A 133 4.79 -14.64 14.00
C ARG A 133 5.56 -14.14 12.77
N LEU A 134 6.86 -13.93 12.95
CA LEU A 134 7.79 -13.48 11.90
C LEU A 134 8.33 -14.67 11.10
N SER A 135 8.82 -14.41 9.89
CA SER A 135 9.29 -15.43 8.95
C SER A 135 8.23 -16.50 8.65
N VAL A 136 6.94 -16.11 8.65
CA VAL A 136 5.82 -17.00 8.31
C VAL A 136 5.12 -16.44 7.08
N ASN A 137 5.26 -17.15 5.97
CA ASN A 137 4.63 -16.81 4.70
C ASN A 137 3.23 -17.42 4.62
N VAL A 138 2.25 -16.66 4.14
CA VAL A 138 0.92 -17.21 3.82
C VAL A 138 0.90 -17.59 2.36
N VAL A 139 0.82 -18.89 2.09
CA VAL A 139 0.81 -19.45 0.73
C VAL A 139 -0.60 -19.41 0.14
N ARG A 140 -1.61 -19.65 0.99
CA ARG A 140 -3.00 -19.80 0.54
C ARG A 140 -3.99 -19.49 1.66
N VAL A 141 -5.08 -18.83 1.33
CA VAL A 141 -6.25 -18.62 2.19
C VAL A 141 -7.46 -19.15 1.42
N GLU A 142 -8.18 -20.15 1.95
CA GLU A 142 -9.33 -20.76 1.31
C GLU A 142 -10.59 -20.71 2.17
N GLU A 143 -11.68 -20.23 1.58
CA GLU A 143 -12.99 -20.29 2.18
C GLU A 143 -13.54 -21.74 2.21
N ARG A 144 -13.96 -22.19 3.39
CA ARG A 144 -14.59 -23.49 3.62
C ARG A 144 -16.11 -23.40 3.49
N VAL A 145 -16.75 -24.55 3.35
CA VAL A 145 -18.22 -24.65 3.20
C VAL A 145 -18.95 -24.08 4.43
N ASP A 146 -18.33 -24.16 5.61
CA ASP A 146 -18.86 -23.62 6.86
C ASP A 146 -18.56 -22.12 7.07
N GLY A 147 -18.00 -21.43 6.06
CA GLY A 147 -17.69 -20.00 6.09
C GLY A 147 -16.39 -19.63 6.81
N ARG A 148 -15.65 -20.60 7.35
CA ARG A 148 -14.32 -20.40 7.96
C ARG A 148 -13.21 -20.41 6.91
N TRP A 149 -12.00 -20.04 7.33
CA TRP A 149 -10.85 -19.89 6.46
C TRP A 149 -9.76 -20.89 6.80
N GLU A 150 -9.44 -21.78 5.87
CA GLU A 150 -8.24 -22.62 5.96
C GLU A 150 -7.05 -21.84 5.39
N VAL A 151 -6.04 -21.61 6.21
CA VAL A 151 -4.85 -20.85 5.86
C VAL A 151 -3.66 -21.79 5.83
N THR A 152 -2.98 -21.83 4.68
CA THR A 152 -1.72 -22.56 4.50
C THR A 152 -0.56 -21.61 4.80
N LEU A 153 0.16 -21.93 5.87
CA LEU A 153 1.33 -21.19 6.35
C LEU A 153 2.59 -21.96 5.98
N GLU A 154 3.65 -21.24 5.66
CA GLU A 154 4.99 -21.75 5.42
C GLU A 154 5.95 -21.06 6.40
N ASP A 155 6.45 -21.82 7.36
CA ASP A 155 7.26 -21.31 8.48
C ASP A 155 8.76 -21.47 8.20
N TRP A 156 9.41 -20.35 7.94
CA TRP A 156 10.82 -20.29 7.59
C TRP A 156 11.76 -20.35 8.80
N ASN A 157 11.24 -20.24 10.02
CA ASN A 157 11.98 -20.63 11.22
C ASN A 157 12.11 -22.17 11.34
N ARG A 158 11.31 -22.90 10.57
CA ARG A 158 11.31 -24.36 10.46
C ARG A 158 11.56 -24.80 9.02
N SER A 159 12.46 -24.11 8.32
CA SER A 159 12.91 -24.48 6.96
C SER A 159 11.76 -24.65 5.95
N GLY A 160 10.74 -23.80 6.02
CA GLY A 160 9.61 -23.80 5.08
C GLY A 160 8.58 -24.89 5.34
N VAL A 161 8.54 -25.49 6.54
CA VAL A 161 7.49 -26.46 6.90
C VAL A 161 6.12 -25.83 6.72
N GLN A 162 5.27 -26.50 5.92
CA GLN A 162 3.91 -26.07 5.67
C GLN A 162 2.95 -26.63 6.73
N THR A 163 2.05 -25.79 7.20
CA THR A 163 0.98 -26.14 8.15
C THR A 163 -0.34 -25.53 7.72
N HIS A 164 -1.44 -26.18 8.08
CA HIS A 164 -2.79 -25.67 7.82
C HIS A 164 -3.45 -25.26 9.13
N GLU A 165 -3.98 -24.04 9.17
CA GLU A 165 -4.69 -23.50 10.32
C GLU A 165 -6.09 -23.05 9.92
N LEU A 166 -7.07 -23.29 10.79
CA LEU A 166 -8.45 -22.87 10.57
C LEU A 166 -8.76 -21.64 11.41
N TRP A 167 -9.33 -20.60 10.78
CA TRP A 167 -9.64 -19.30 11.37
C TRP A 167 -11.08 -18.89 11.07
N ASP A 168 -11.72 -18.17 11.99
CA ASP A 168 -13.10 -17.70 11.79
C ASP A 168 -13.14 -16.47 10.88
N ALA A 169 -12.10 -15.63 10.98
CA ALA A 169 -11.91 -14.46 10.13
C ALA A 169 -10.44 -14.28 9.73
N VAL A 170 -10.24 -13.62 8.60
CA VAL A 170 -8.92 -13.25 8.06
C VAL A 170 -8.92 -11.78 7.68
N VAL A 171 -7.89 -11.05 8.11
CA VAL A 171 -7.59 -9.69 7.64
C VAL A 171 -6.34 -9.73 6.75
N VAL A 172 -6.48 -9.31 5.50
CA VAL A 172 -5.35 -9.14 4.58
C VAL A 172 -4.84 -7.70 4.68
N ALA A 173 -3.62 -7.53 5.18
CA ALA A 173 -2.96 -6.25 5.40
C ALA A 173 -1.62 -6.14 4.66
N THR A 174 -1.52 -6.77 3.48
CA THR A 174 -0.28 -6.86 2.68
C THR A 174 0.04 -5.61 1.86
N GLY A 175 -0.87 -4.62 1.80
CA GLY A 175 -0.64 -3.33 1.16
C GLY A 175 -0.51 -3.35 -0.37
N TRP A 176 -0.02 -2.23 -0.91
CA TRP A 176 0.02 -1.92 -2.35
C TRP A 176 1.36 -2.20 -3.04
N TYR A 177 2.46 -2.00 -2.32
CA TYR A 177 3.76 -1.73 -2.93
C TYR A 177 4.62 -2.99 -3.13
N ASP A 178 3.97 -4.14 -3.36
CA ASP A 178 4.66 -5.41 -3.58
C ASP A 178 4.65 -5.89 -5.03
N THR A 179 3.59 -5.59 -5.78
CA THR A 179 3.44 -6.02 -7.19
C THR A 179 3.70 -4.85 -8.14
N PRO A 180 4.87 -4.81 -8.82
CA PRO A 180 5.19 -3.76 -9.79
C PRO A 180 4.17 -3.66 -10.92
N LEU A 181 3.88 -2.44 -11.35
CA LEU A 181 3.07 -2.19 -12.55
C LEU A 181 3.97 -1.76 -13.70
N TYR A 182 4.09 -2.59 -14.73
CA TYR A 182 4.77 -2.24 -15.98
C TYR A 182 3.74 -1.78 -17.02
N PRO A 183 4.01 -0.72 -17.80
CA PRO A 183 3.10 -0.27 -18.83
C PRO A 183 3.13 -1.23 -20.04
N GLU A 184 1.97 -1.43 -20.67
CA GLU A 184 1.88 -2.20 -21.91
C GLU A 184 2.29 -1.31 -23.09
N VAL A 185 3.59 -1.33 -23.43
CA VAL A 185 4.17 -0.56 -24.54
C VAL A 185 4.98 -1.50 -25.42
N GLU A 186 4.87 -1.33 -26.73
CA GLU A 186 5.57 -2.14 -27.72
C GLU A 186 7.08 -2.19 -27.42
N GLY A 187 7.65 -3.40 -27.44
CA GLY A 187 9.08 -3.65 -27.24
C GLY A 187 9.55 -3.65 -25.78
N LEU A 188 8.77 -3.14 -24.81
CA LEU A 188 9.22 -3.08 -23.41
C LEU A 188 9.57 -4.46 -22.86
N GLN A 189 8.76 -5.49 -23.16
CA GLN A 189 9.02 -6.85 -22.69
C GLN A 189 10.36 -7.39 -23.21
N GLN A 190 10.70 -7.14 -24.47
CA GLN A 190 11.97 -7.58 -25.08
C GLN A 190 13.17 -6.93 -24.39
N VAL A 191 13.07 -5.64 -24.06
CA VAL A 191 14.11 -4.92 -23.33
C VAL A 191 14.23 -5.43 -21.88
N ARG A 192 13.11 -5.77 -21.24
CA ARG A 192 13.09 -6.39 -19.91
C ARG A 192 13.79 -7.74 -19.90
N ASP A 193 13.47 -8.60 -20.87
CA ASP A 193 14.08 -9.93 -21.00
C ASP A 193 15.60 -9.85 -21.27
N ALA A 194 16.07 -8.74 -21.85
CA ALA A 194 17.50 -8.44 -22.02
C ALA A 194 18.19 -7.90 -20.74
N GLY A 195 17.46 -7.70 -19.64
CA GLY A 195 18.02 -7.21 -18.37
C GLY A 195 18.28 -5.70 -18.31
N LEU A 196 17.77 -4.92 -19.26
CA LEU A 196 18.01 -3.47 -19.38
C LEU A 196 16.90 -2.62 -18.74
N VAL A 197 15.98 -3.25 -18.00
CA VAL A 197 14.87 -2.59 -17.32
C VAL A 197 14.82 -3.05 -15.87
N SER A 198 14.74 -2.09 -14.95
CA SER A 198 14.41 -2.35 -13.54
C SER A 198 13.14 -1.60 -13.12
N HIS A 199 12.49 -2.03 -12.04
CA HIS A 199 11.40 -1.26 -11.43
C HIS A 199 11.91 -0.47 -10.22
N ALA A 200 11.20 0.59 -9.84
CA ALA A 200 11.45 1.33 -8.61
C ALA A 200 11.41 0.46 -7.33
N LYS A 201 10.83 -0.74 -7.40
CA LYS A 201 10.80 -1.73 -6.29
C LYS A 201 12.20 -2.23 -5.94
N ASP A 202 13.04 -2.36 -6.97
CA ASP A 202 14.38 -2.94 -6.85
C ASP A 202 15.45 -1.85 -6.70
N TRP A 203 15.04 -0.57 -6.64
CA TRP A 203 15.95 0.54 -6.49
C TRP A 203 16.68 0.48 -5.15
N ARG A 204 18.01 0.55 -5.16
CA ARG A 204 18.85 0.64 -3.95
C ARG A 204 19.81 1.83 -3.97
N GLY A 205 19.67 2.68 -4.98
CA GLY A 205 20.57 3.79 -5.26
C GLY A 205 21.12 3.71 -6.69
N PRO A 206 21.90 4.71 -7.11
CA PRO A 206 22.34 4.85 -8.49
C PRO A 206 23.62 4.05 -8.82
N GLN A 207 24.12 3.24 -7.88
CA GLN A 207 25.35 2.47 -8.06
C GLN A 207 25.28 1.56 -9.28
N GLY A 208 26.30 1.60 -10.14
CA GLY A 208 26.36 0.87 -11.40
C GLY A 208 25.79 1.62 -12.61
N LEU A 209 25.19 2.80 -12.40
CA LEU A 209 24.67 3.67 -13.45
C LEU A 209 25.53 4.91 -13.70
N GLU A 210 26.74 4.96 -13.14
CA GLU A 210 27.70 6.05 -13.34
C GLU A 210 28.08 6.20 -14.82
N GLY A 211 27.92 7.41 -15.36
CA GLY A 211 28.20 7.70 -16.78
C GLY A 211 27.32 6.96 -17.78
N LYS A 212 26.22 6.32 -17.34
CA LYS A 212 25.25 5.63 -18.21
C LYS A 212 24.14 6.57 -18.64
N ARG A 213 23.63 6.42 -19.87
CA ARG A 213 22.41 7.09 -20.33
C ARG A 213 21.20 6.36 -19.78
N VAL A 214 20.42 7.01 -18.92
CA VAL A 214 19.28 6.39 -18.25
C VAL A 214 17.97 7.07 -18.63
N LEU A 215 16.93 6.26 -18.83
CA LEU A 215 15.55 6.71 -18.99
C LEU A 215 14.73 6.30 -17.76
N VAL A 216 14.14 7.28 -17.06
CA VAL A 216 13.21 7.06 -15.95
C VAL A 216 11.78 7.22 -16.45
N LEU A 217 10.91 6.26 -16.19
CA LEU A 217 9.49 6.35 -16.56
C LEU A 217 8.67 6.85 -15.37
N GLY A 218 7.94 7.94 -15.59
CA GLY A 218 7.03 8.51 -14.60
C GLY A 218 7.64 9.62 -13.74
N ASN A 219 6.76 10.50 -13.25
CA ASN A 219 7.07 11.66 -12.41
C ASN A 219 6.23 11.69 -11.11
N GLY A 220 5.89 10.51 -10.59
CA GLY A 220 5.44 10.36 -9.21
C GLY A 220 6.62 10.37 -8.23
N ASN A 221 6.36 10.17 -6.93
CA ASN A 221 7.40 10.18 -5.89
C ASN A 221 8.65 9.36 -6.27
N SER A 222 8.47 8.08 -6.62
CA SER A 222 9.62 7.21 -6.96
C SER A 222 10.37 7.67 -8.21
N GLY A 223 9.68 8.07 -9.28
CA GLY A 223 10.32 8.54 -10.50
C GLY A 223 11.13 9.83 -10.28
N ASN A 224 10.61 10.71 -9.42
CA ASN A 224 11.29 11.96 -9.06
C ASN A 224 12.54 11.71 -8.23
N ASP A 225 12.45 10.89 -7.18
CA ASP A 225 13.61 10.56 -6.33
C ASP A 225 14.71 9.86 -7.14
N ILE A 226 14.33 8.87 -7.96
CA ILE A 226 15.28 8.12 -8.80
C ILE A 226 15.97 9.05 -9.79
N ALA A 227 15.23 9.92 -10.49
CA ALA A 227 15.82 10.88 -11.41
C ALA A 227 16.77 11.85 -10.68
N ALA A 228 16.40 12.32 -9.49
CA ALA A 228 17.25 13.18 -8.66
C ALA A 228 18.53 12.48 -8.17
N HIS A 229 18.46 11.20 -7.79
CA HIS A 229 19.62 10.40 -7.40
C HIS A 229 20.57 10.13 -8.58
N LEU A 230 20.02 9.98 -9.79
CA LEU A 230 20.79 9.75 -11.01
C LEU A 230 21.43 11.02 -11.57
N ALA A 231 20.76 12.17 -11.44
CA ALA A 231 21.23 13.45 -11.97
C ALA A 231 22.72 13.77 -11.69
N PRO A 232 23.27 13.55 -10.48
CA PRO A 232 24.68 13.82 -10.21
C PRO A 232 25.69 12.77 -10.74
N VAL A 233 25.26 11.57 -11.15
CA VAL A 233 26.18 10.46 -11.46
C VAL A 233 26.00 9.83 -12.84
N ALA A 234 24.80 9.85 -13.40
CA ALA A 234 24.50 9.32 -14.73
C ALA A 234 24.98 10.28 -15.84
N LEU A 235 25.00 9.81 -17.08
CA LEU A 235 25.30 10.66 -18.23
C LEU A 235 24.17 11.68 -18.43
N SER A 236 24.50 12.97 -18.32
CA SER A 236 23.52 14.04 -18.52
C SER A 236 23.10 14.18 -20.00
N PRO A 237 21.82 14.42 -20.30
CA PRO A 237 20.71 14.47 -19.34
C PRO A 237 20.21 13.07 -18.94
N VAL A 238 19.71 12.95 -17.71
CA VAL A 238 18.79 11.86 -17.33
C VAL A 238 17.44 12.17 -17.96
N TYR A 239 16.95 11.27 -18.82
CA TYR A 239 15.65 11.44 -19.43
C TYR A 239 14.56 10.98 -18.46
N ARG A 240 13.52 11.78 -18.26
CA ARG A 240 12.32 11.40 -17.49
C ARG A 240 11.11 11.45 -18.41
N SER A 241 10.57 10.28 -18.78
CA SER A 241 9.38 10.20 -19.64
C SER A 241 8.13 10.48 -18.83
N ILE A 242 7.38 11.51 -19.23
CA ILE A 242 6.17 11.97 -18.55
C ILE A 242 4.97 11.99 -19.49
N ARG A 243 3.78 11.70 -18.95
CA ARG A 243 2.51 11.83 -19.68
C ARG A 243 1.85 13.20 -19.52
N ARG A 244 2.23 13.91 -18.46
CA ARG A 244 1.72 15.21 -18.04
C ARG A 244 2.70 15.84 -17.04
N PRO A 245 2.62 17.16 -16.80
CA PRO A 245 3.37 17.80 -15.72
C PRO A 245 3.17 17.12 -14.37
N ALA A 246 4.18 17.22 -13.49
CA ALA A 246 4.11 16.64 -12.16
C ALA A 246 2.95 17.27 -11.37
N LEU A 247 2.20 16.45 -10.63
CA LEU A 247 1.18 16.94 -9.73
C LEU A 247 1.85 17.67 -8.55
N PRO A 248 1.24 18.73 -7.98
CA PRO A 248 1.79 19.43 -6.82
C PRO A 248 2.08 18.52 -5.61
N THR A 249 1.41 17.38 -5.54
CA THR A 249 1.57 16.37 -4.48
C THR A 249 2.85 15.54 -4.59
N PHE A 250 3.52 15.55 -5.76
CA PHE A 250 4.77 14.82 -6.03
C PHE A 250 5.95 15.79 -6.09
N VAL A 251 6.25 16.36 -4.93
CA VAL A 251 7.26 17.42 -4.79
C VAL A 251 8.64 16.92 -5.19
N SER A 252 9.31 17.66 -6.07
CA SER A 252 10.69 17.42 -6.50
C SER A 252 11.41 18.73 -6.77
N LEU A 253 12.73 18.77 -6.58
CA LEU A 253 13.53 19.94 -6.97
C LEU A 253 13.75 19.98 -8.50
N PRO A 254 13.65 21.16 -9.13
CA PRO A 254 14.15 21.34 -10.49
C PRO A 254 15.67 21.11 -10.57
N ASP A 255 16.10 20.37 -11.60
CA ASP A 255 17.51 20.08 -11.87
C ASP A 255 17.73 20.12 -13.40
N ASN A 256 18.70 20.90 -13.86
CA ASN A 256 18.98 21.08 -15.30
C ASN A 256 19.61 19.83 -15.94
N ARG A 257 20.05 18.85 -15.15
CA ARG A 257 20.55 17.55 -15.61
C ARG A 257 19.42 16.56 -15.87
N ILE A 258 18.19 16.89 -15.51
CA ILE A 258 17.00 16.08 -15.77
C ILE A 258 16.22 16.72 -16.93
N GLN A 259 15.99 15.94 -17.99
CA GLN A 259 15.18 16.38 -19.13
C GLN A 259 13.86 15.60 -19.15
N ASP A 260 12.76 16.31 -18.93
CA ASP A 260 11.43 15.76 -19.17
C ASP A 260 11.20 15.57 -20.67
N VAL A 261 10.70 14.40 -21.04
CA VAL A 261 10.39 14.02 -22.43
C VAL A 261 9.00 13.40 -22.52
N ALA A 262 8.43 13.37 -23.73
CA ALA A 262 7.11 12.79 -23.95
C ALA A 262 7.05 11.29 -23.58
N ALA A 263 5.83 10.75 -23.51
CA ALA A 263 5.59 9.35 -23.21
C ALA A 263 6.29 8.46 -24.24
N VAL A 264 6.88 7.35 -23.80
CA VAL A 264 7.44 6.36 -24.73
C VAL A 264 6.30 5.67 -25.47
N GLN A 265 6.38 5.70 -26.79
CA GLN A 265 5.46 4.99 -27.69
C GLN A 265 5.98 3.59 -28.03
N ARG A 266 7.30 3.43 -28.18
CA ARG A 266 7.92 2.15 -28.55
C ARG A 266 9.35 2.05 -28.02
N TYR A 267 9.74 0.85 -27.60
CA TYR A 267 11.10 0.49 -27.25
C TYR A 267 11.71 -0.39 -28.35
N VAL A 268 13.00 -0.20 -28.61
CA VAL A 268 13.77 -1.00 -29.56
C VAL A 268 15.05 -1.48 -28.88
N LEU A 269 15.24 -2.79 -28.80
CA LEU A 269 16.52 -3.38 -28.42
C LEU A 269 17.46 -3.34 -29.63
N THR A 270 18.56 -2.59 -29.52
CA THR A 270 19.50 -2.40 -30.61
C THR A 270 20.51 -3.54 -30.71
N PRO A 271 21.15 -3.74 -31.88
CA PRO A 271 22.24 -4.72 -32.03
C PRO A 271 23.44 -4.47 -31.11
N SER A 272 23.60 -3.25 -30.58
CA SER A 272 24.68 -2.92 -29.63
C SER A 272 24.35 -3.33 -28.19
N GLY A 273 23.20 -3.95 -27.94
CA GLY A 273 22.74 -4.32 -26.61
C GLY A 273 22.26 -3.12 -25.79
N LYS A 274 21.80 -2.06 -26.46
CA LYS A 274 21.25 -0.85 -25.84
C LYS A 274 19.79 -0.68 -26.22
N VAL A 275 19.15 0.34 -25.66
CA VAL A 275 17.76 0.69 -25.92
C VAL A 275 17.69 1.98 -26.74
N SER A 276 16.85 1.98 -27.75
CA SER A 276 16.33 3.20 -28.35
C SER A 276 14.83 3.30 -28.07
N VAL A 277 14.30 4.52 -28.00
CA VAL A 277 12.87 4.77 -27.80
C VAL A 277 12.34 5.77 -28.81
N ASP A 278 11.13 5.50 -29.31
CA ASP A 278 10.32 6.47 -30.04
C ASP A 278 9.29 7.04 -29.06
N LEU A 279 9.18 8.37 -29.02
CA LEU A 279 8.26 9.07 -28.13
C LEU A 279 6.99 9.50 -28.86
N THR A 280 5.92 9.76 -28.12
CA THR A 280 4.62 10.15 -28.68
C THR A 280 4.62 11.49 -29.42
N ASP A 281 5.64 12.34 -29.21
CA ASP A 281 5.81 13.60 -29.93
C ASP A 281 6.69 13.46 -31.19
N GLY A 282 7.10 12.24 -31.55
CA GLY A 282 7.97 11.94 -32.69
C GLY A 282 9.47 12.03 -32.39
N THR A 283 9.86 12.40 -31.16
CA THR A 283 11.27 12.41 -30.75
C THR A 283 11.82 10.99 -30.68
N HIS A 284 13.06 10.81 -31.13
CA HIS A 284 13.80 9.56 -31.01
C HIS A 284 14.98 9.74 -30.06
N ILE A 285 15.15 8.82 -29.10
CA ILE A 285 16.29 8.80 -28.18
C ILE A 285 17.01 7.46 -28.32
N ASP A 286 18.30 7.50 -28.64
CA ASP A 286 19.12 6.32 -28.86
C ASP A 286 20.15 6.10 -27.73
N ASN A 287 20.78 4.92 -27.72
CA ASN A 287 21.89 4.53 -26.84
C ASN A 287 21.58 4.65 -25.34
N ILE A 288 20.34 4.36 -24.93
CA ILE A 288 19.97 4.25 -23.52
C ILE A 288 20.55 2.94 -22.97
N ASP A 289 21.32 3.05 -21.90
CA ASP A 289 21.96 1.91 -21.25
C ASP A 289 21.01 1.20 -20.28
N HIS A 290 20.05 1.92 -19.67
CA HIS A 290 19.11 1.34 -18.72
C HIS A 290 17.79 2.12 -18.65
N VAL A 291 16.68 1.40 -18.43
CA VAL A 291 15.35 1.97 -18.20
C VAL A 291 14.92 1.68 -16.76
N VAL A 292 14.56 2.72 -16.00
CA VAL A 292 14.02 2.57 -14.65
C VAL A 292 12.52 2.91 -14.64
N VAL A 293 11.70 1.93 -14.30
CA VAL A 293 10.24 2.02 -14.33
C VAL A 293 9.72 2.50 -12.97
N GLY A 294 9.21 3.73 -12.92
CA GLY A 294 8.60 4.36 -11.75
C GLY A 294 7.07 4.48 -11.85
N THR A 295 6.40 3.51 -12.48
CA THR A 295 4.96 3.57 -12.82
C THR A 295 4.02 3.04 -11.74
N GLY A 296 4.55 2.74 -10.55
CA GLY A 296 3.76 2.37 -9.38
C GLY A 296 3.50 0.86 -9.27
N TYR A 297 2.43 0.52 -8.58
CA TYR A 297 2.13 -0.84 -8.15
C TYR A 297 0.63 -1.10 -8.23
N GLN A 298 0.24 -2.36 -7.99
CA GLN A 298 -1.16 -2.77 -7.93
C GLN A 298 -1.41 -3.81 -6.84
N PRO A 299 -2.61 -3.87 -6.24
CA PRO A 299 -2.92 -4.83 -5.17
C PRO A 299 -3.20 -6.22 -5.75
N LEU A 300 -2.46 -7.25 -5.32
CA LEU A 300 -2.61 -8.60 -5.88
C LEU A 300 -2.65 -9.69 -4.78
N PRO A 301 -3.76 -9.80 -4.02
CA PRO A 301 -3.95 -10.87 -3.03
C PRO A 301 -4.36 -12.19 -3.70
N SER A 302 -3.59 -12.66 -4.71
CA SER A 302 -3.94 -13.85 -5.50
C SER A 302 -3.98 -15.15 -4.69
N PHE A 303 -3.33 -15.17 -3.52
CA PHE A 303 -3.34 -16.28 -2.57
C PHE A 303 -4.70 -16.47 -1.87
N VAL A 304 -5.61 -15.49 -1.94
CA VAL A 304 -6.96 -15.56 -1.36
C VAL A 304 -7.93 -16.23 -2.33
N HIS A 305 -8.63 -17.25 -1.86
CA HIS A 305 -9.58 -18.05 -2.62
C HIS A 305 -10.92 -18.10 -1.91
N VAL A 306 -11.96 -17.67 -2.62
CA VAL A 306 -13.32 -17.45 -2.09
C VAL A 306 -14.32 -18.35 -2.80
N ARG A 307 -15.41 -18.68 -2.11
CA ARG A 307 -16.56 -19.42 -2.66
C ARG A 307 -17.58 -18.43 -3.21
N ARG A 308 -17.74 -18.45 -4.53
CA ARG A 308 -18.73 -17.61 -5.23
C ARG A 308 -20.12 -18.22 -5.24
N THR A 309 -20.22 -19.52 -5.01
CA THR A 309 -21.47 -20.29 -4.89
C THR A 309 -21.32 -21.28 -3.73
N ALA A 310 -22.44 -21.65 -3.10
CA ALA A 310 -22.44 -22.55 -1.94
C ALA A 310 -21.72 -23.89 -2.23
N ASP A 311 -21.98 -24.48 -3.39
CA ASP A 311 -21.43 -25.79 -3.80
C ASP A 311 -20.12 -25.67 -4.61
N GLY A 312 -19.70 -24.45 -4.98
CA GLY A 312 -18.55 -24.22 -5.84
C GLY A 312 -17.22 -24.35 -5.11
N ALA A 313 -16.20 -24.90 -5.77
CA ALA A 313 -14.85 -24.90 -5.24
C ALA A 313 -14.32 -23.45 -5.05
N PRO A 314 -13.51 -23.19 -4.01
CA PRO A 314 -12.88 -21.89 -3.84
C PRO A 314 -12.01 -21.55 -5.05
N THR A 315 -12.15 -20.33 -5.54
CA THR A 315 -11.38 -19.82 -6.69
C THR A 315 -10.72 -18.52 -6.29
N SER A 316 -9.59 -18.17 -6.93
CA SER A 316 -8.86 -16.96 -6.54
C SER A 316 -9.81 -15.75 -6.59
N LEU A 317 -9.68 -14.88 -5.60
CA LEU A 317 -10.39 -13.60 -5.54
C LEU A 317 -10.11 -12.75 -6.79
N MET A 318 -8.95 -12.96 -7.43
CA MET A 318 -8.47 -12.23 -8.61
C MET A 318 -8.84 -12.88 -9.96
N THR A 319 -9.63 -13.96 -9.96
CA THR A 319 -10.15 -14.61 -11.19
C THR A 319 -11.60 -14.18 -11.47
N PRO A 320 -12.08 -13.96 -12.72
CA PRO A 320 -11.41 -13.69 -14.02
C PRO A 320 -10.87 -12.23 -14.10
N PRO A 321 -10.38 -11.72 -15.26
CA PRO A 321 -9.73 -10.40 -15.32
C PRO A 321 -10.54 -9.31 -14.64
N ILE A 322 -9.97 -8.72 -13.59
CA ILE A 322 -10.61 -7.64 -12.86
C ILE A 322 -10.33 -6.34 -13.62
N VAL A 323 -11.37 -5.79 -14.25
CA VAL A 323 -11.28 -4.57 -15.04
C VAL A 323 -12.21 -3.50 -14.43
N PRO A 324 -11.70 -2.31 -14.07
CA PRO A 324 -10.27 -2.00 -13.89
C PRO A 324 -9.66 -2.84 -12.76
N HIS A 325 -8.33 -3.03 -12.80
CA HIS A 325 -7.61 -3.80 -11.80
C HIS A 325 -7.79 -3.19 -10.40
N ARG A 326 -8.21 -4.02 -9.44
CA ARG A 326 -8.49 -3.67 -8.04
C ARG A 326 -8.68 -4.95 -7.21
N ILE A 327 -8.80 -4.82 -5.90
CA ILE A 327 -9.38 -5.90 -5.09
C ILE A 327 -10.92 -5.84 -5.26
N PRO A 328 -11.57 -6.86 -5.83
CA PRO A 328 -12.99 -6.78 -6.17
C PRO A 328 -13.88 -7.05 -4.96
N SER A 329 -15.12 -6.56 -5.05
CA SER A 329 -16.24 -6.91 -4.17
C SER A 329 -16.02 -6.54 -2.71
N LEU A 330 -15.51 -5.33 -2.46
CA LEU A 330 -15.30 -4.82 -1.11
C LEU A 330 -16.36 -3.78 -0.72
N HIS A 331 -16.98 -3.96 0.43
CA HIS A 331 -17.75 -2.93 1.12
C HIS A 331 -16.80 -1.99 1.86
N ARG A 332 -16.89 -0.68 1.57
CA ARG A 332 -16.04 0.37 2.16
C ARG A 332 -14.54 0.10 2.04
N HIS A 333 -14.08 -0.59 0.99
CA HIS A 333 -12.71 -1.08 0.87
C HIS A 333 -12.21 -2.00 2.02
N ILE A 334 -13.11 -2.43 2.91
CA ILE A 334 -12.78 -3.19 4.12
C ILE A 334 -13.31 -4.62 4.03
N LEU A 335 -14.62 -4.82 3.97
CA LEU A 335 -15.22 -6.17 4.07
C LEU A 335 -15.44 -6.79 2.71
N TYR A 336 -15.06 -8.06 2.54
CA TYR A 336 -15.47 -8.81 1.36
C TYR A 336 -16.97 -9.04 1.36
N ALA A 337 -17.63 -8.69 0.24
CA ALA A 337 -19.09 -8.70 0.15
C ALA A 337 -19.68 -10.11 0.23
N GLY A 338 -19.00 -11.13 -0.31
CA GLY A 338 -19.47 -12.52 -0.29
C GLY A 338 -19.47 -13.11 1.12
N ASN A 339 -18.37 -12.93 1.85
CA ASN A 339 -18.21 -13.38 3.22
C ASN A 339 -17.51 -12.29 4.05
N PRO A 340 -18.23 -11.59 4.95
CA PRO A 340 -17.69 -10.44 5.68
C PRO A 340 -16.72 -10.82 6.80
N THR A 341 -16.38 -12.11 7.00
CA THR A 341 -15.27 -12.50 7.88
C THR A 341 -13.91 -12.44 7.18
N LEU A 342 -13.88 -12.16 5.86
CA LEU A 342 -12.68 -11.71 5.16
C LEU A 342 -12.68 -10.18 5.05
N ALA A 343 -11.58 -9.57 5.51
CA ALA A 343 -11.40 -8.13 5.47
C ALA A 343 -10.04 -7.73 4.88
N PHE A 344 -9.95 -6.50 4.41
CA PHE A 344 -8.74 -5.87 3.87
C PHE A 344 -8.50 -4.55 4.58
N ILE A 345 -7.28 -4.31 5.04
CA ILE A 345 -6.87 -3.03 5.65
C ILE A 345 -5.56 -2.58 5.00
N GLY A 346 -5.48 -1.30 4.63
CA GLY A 346 -4.33 -0.75 3.89
C GLY A 346 -4.33 -1.13 2.41
N SER A 347 -5.47 -1.59 1.90
CA SER A 347 -5.77 -1.83 0.49
C SER A 347 -6.18 -0.56 -0.26
N THR A 348 -6.10 0.62 0.35
CA THR A 348 -6.31 1.89 -0.35
C THR A 348 -5.03 2.71 -0.44
N LEU A 349 -4.85 3.44 -1.54
CA LEU A 349 -3.81 4.46 -1.65
C LEU A 349 -4.35 5.78 -1.07
N SER A 350 -3.64 6.31 -0.08
CA SER A 350 -4.06 7.46 0.72
C SER A 350 -2.89 8.44 0.90
N TYR A 351 -3.20 9.72 1.08
CA TYR A 351 -2.25 10.75 1.52
C TYR A 351 -1.87 10.59 2.99
N THR A 352 -2.74 10.01 3.82
CA THR A 352 -2.56 9.80 5.26
C THR A 352 -2.73 8.33 5.64
N PRO A 353 -1.87 7.42 5.12
CA PRO A 353 -2.11 5.98 5.18
C PRO A 353 -2.23 5.42 6.61
N PHE A 354 -1.56 6.01 7.61
CA PHE A 354 -1.60 5.50 8.99
C PHE A 354 -2.91 5.86 9.67
N THR A 355 -3.38 7.10 9.51
CA THR A 355 -4.66 7.54 10.09
C THR A 355 -5.85 6.86 9.42
N ILE A 356 -5.79 6.63 8.09
CA ILE A 356 -6.82 5.87 7.35
C ILE A 356 -6.88 4.41 7.81
N THR A 357 -5.74 3.74 7.95
CA THR A 357 -5.71 2.34 8.40
C THR A 357 -6.13 2.19 9.87
N ASP A 358 -5.84 3.19 10.70
CA ASP A 358 -6.32 3.21 12.08
C ASP A 358 -7.85 3.30 12.14
N VAL A 359 -8.46 4.33 11.53
CA VAL A 359 -9.94 4.46 11.57
C VAL A 359 -10.65 3.28 10.90
N SER A 360 -10.09 2.75 9.80
CA SER A 360 -10.65 1.58 9.09
C SER A 360 -10.58 0.32 9.95
N SER A 361 -9.51 0.12 10.72
CA SER A 361 -9.39 -1.05 11.60
C SER A 361 -10.21 -0.92 12.89
N VAL A 362 -10.43 0.30 13.41
CA VAL A 362 -11.43 0.53 14.45
C VAL A 362 -12.83 0.21 13.94
N TRP A 363 -13.19 0.72 12.75
CA TRP A 363 -14.48 0.42 12.13
C TRP A 363 -14.68 -1.09 11.96
N LEU A 364 -13.66 -1.82 11.48
CA LEU A 364 -13.70 -3.27 11.35
C LEU A 364 -13.92 -3.98 12.70
N ALA A 365 -13.17 -3.59 13.74
CA ALA A 365 -13.31 -4.19 15.07
C ALA A 365 -14.73 -4.03 15.62
N LEU A 366 -15.32 -2.83 15.46
CA LEU A 366 -16.68 -2.56 15.93
C LEU A 366 -17.74 -3.24 15.05
N ALA A 367 -17.51 -3.38 13.75
CA ALA A 367 -18.39 -4.11 12.85
C ALA A 367 -18.45 -5.59 13.23
N TRP A 368 -17.31 -6.25 13.47
CA TRP A 368 -17.26 -7.65 13.91
C TRP A 368 -17.75 -7.87 15.34
N ASN A 369 -17.73 -6.85 16.20
CA ASN A 369 -18.41 -6.88 17.49
C ASN A 369 -19.95 -6.76 17.37
N GLY A 370 -20.46 -6.36 16.20
CA GLY A 370 -21.87 -6.01 15.97
C GLY A 370 -22.27 -4.68 16.61
N GLU A 371 -21.33 -3.74 16.75
CA GLU A 371 -21.55 -2.38 17.26
C GLU A 371 -21.67 -1.35 16.13
N VAL A 372 -21.06 -1.63 14.98
CA VAL A 372 -21.25 -0.86 13.74
C VAL A 372 -22.01 -1.73 12.74
N ASP A 373 -23.15 -1.24 12.26
CA ASP A 373 -23.93 -1.94 11.25
C ASP A 373 -23.36 -1.75 9.85
N TYR A 374 -23.45 -2.81 9.06
CA TYR A 374 -23.19 -2.84 7.62
C TYR A 374 -24.28 -3.69 6.95
N PRO A 375 -24.51 -3.57 5.62
CA PRO A 375 -25.56 -4.31 4.94
C PRO A 375 -25.44 -5.83 5.13
N SER A 376 -26.54 -6.49 5.48
CA SER A 376 -26.56 -7.93 5.75
C SER A 376 -26.56 -8.79 4.48
N THR A 377 -27.00 -8.23 3.34
CA THR A 377 -26.99 -8.90 2.04
C THR A 377 -25.70 -8.65 1.26
N VAL A 378 -25.35 -9.58 0.37
CA VAL A 378 -24.19 -9.42 -0.54
C VAL A 378 -24.41 -8.22 -1.44
N GLU A 379 -25.62 -8.05 -1.96
CA GLU A 379 -26.02 -6.96 -2.87
C GLU A 379 -25.85 -5.60 -2.21
N GLY A 380 -26.29 -5.44 -0.95
CA GLY A 380 -26.12 -4.19 -0.21
C GLY A 380 -24.65 -3.88 0.08
N ARG A 381 -23.83 -4.90 0.32
CA ARG A 381 -22.38 -4.71 0.50
C ARG A 381 -21.69 -4.26 -0.79
N LEU A 382 -22.13 -4.77 -1.95
CA LEU A 382 -21.60 -4.43 -3.28
C LEU A 382 -21.94 -3.01 -3.75
N GLU A 383 -23.00 -2.38 -3.21
CA GLU A 383 -23.43 -1.03 -3.62
C GLU A 383 -22.30 0.01 -3.50
N PHE A 384 -21.47 -0.10 -2.46
CA PHE A 384 -20.32 0.78 -2.26
C PHE A 384 -19.33 0.67 -3.44
N GLU A 385 -18.97 -0.57 -3.81
CA GLU A 385 -18.04 -0.81 -4.93
C GLU A 385 -18.63 -0.28 -6.24
N GLN A 386 -19.90 -0.57 -6.51
CA GLN A 386 -20.58 -0.18 -7.75
C GLN A 386 -20.63 1.34 -7.90
N THR A 387 -21.02 2.04 -6.84
CA THR A 387 -21.05 3.51 -6.81
C THR A 387 -19.65 4.08 -7.07
N ARG A 388 -18.63 3.58 -6.37
CA ARG A 388 -17.25 4.02 -6.53
C ARG A 388 -16.72 3.80 -7.95
N LEU A 389 -17.03 2.66 -8.57
CA LEU A 389 -16.63 2.37 -9.95
C LEU A 389 -17.29 3.33 -10.94
N ALA A 390 -18.57 3.66 -10.74
CA ALA A 390 -19.28 4.62 -11.59
C ALA A 390 -18.68 6.02 -11.49
N GLU A 391 -18.33 6.47 -10.27
CA GLU A 391 -17.65 7.75 -10.04
C GLU A 391 -16.29 7.82 -10.72
N VAL A 392 -15.46 6.79 -10.54
CA VAL A 392 -14.13 6.70 -11.17
C VAL A 392 -14.26 6.69 -12.69
N ALA A 393 -15.20 5.93 -13.25
CA ALA A 393 -15.45 5.90 -14.69
C ALA A 393 -15.86 7.27 -15.22
N LYS A 394 -16.76 7.97 -14.51
CA LYS A 394 -17.18 9.33 -14.85
C LYS A 394 -16.00 10.30 -14.87
N GLN A 395 -15.22 10.37 -13.79
CA GLN A 395 -14.05 11.26 -13.70
C GLN A 395 -13.06 11.02 -14.84
N ARG A 396 -12.75 9.74 -15.12
CA ARG A 396 -11.82 9.40 -16.20
C ARG A 396 -12.34 9.80 -17.59
N SER A 397 -13.65 9.82 -17.79
CA SER A 397 -14.26 10.23 -19.07
C SER A 397 -14.26 11.74 -19.29
N GLU A 398 -14.11 12.53 -18.22
CA GLU A 398 -14.10 13.99 -18.25
C GLU A 398 -12.67 14.57 -18.42
N GLU A 399 -11.64 13.72 -18.37
CA GLU A 399 -10.22 14.10 -18.50
C GLU A 399 -9.61 13.62 -19.84
N ASP A 400 -8.89 14.50 -20.55
CA ASP A 400 -8.24 14.20 -21.86
C ASP A 400 -7.03 13.23 -21.74
N ASN A 401 -6.57 12.90 -20.53
CA ASN A 401 -5.52 11.91 -20.27
C ASN A 401 -5.51 11.50 -18.77
N PRO A 402 -6.47 10.66 -18.33
CA PRO A 402 -6.71 10.47 -16.91
C PRO A 402 -5.53 9.84 -16.19
N SER A 403 -5.25 10.34 -14.99
CA SER A 403 -4.18 9.80 -14.15
C SER A 403 -4.44 8.33 -13.77
N ASN A 404 -3.36 7.53 -13.64
CA ASN A 404 -3.46 6.20 -13.02
C ASN A 404 -3.81 6.29 -11.52
N LEU A 405 -3.74 7.49 -10.94
CA LEU A 405 -4.24 7.78 -9.59
C LEU A 405 -5.76 7.95 -9.56
N VAL A 406 -6.43 8.09 -10.72
CA VAL A 406 -7.89 8.02 -10.80
C VAL A 406 -8.25 6.55 -11.00
N SER A 407 -8.13 5.76 -9.94
CA SER A 407 -8.42 4.33 -9.91
C SER A 407 -9.21 3.98 -8.65
N TYR A 408 -9.83 2.79 -8.66
CA TYR A 408 -10.82 2.40 -7.65
C TYR A 408 -10.32 2.56 -6.21
N ASP A 409 -9.14 2.02 -5.92
CA ASP A 409 -8.60 1.97 -4.56
C ASP A 409 -7.80 3.23 -4.17
N VAL A 410 -7.62 4.19 -5.08
CA VAL A 410 -6.95 5.45 -4.77
C VAL A 410 -7.99 6.42 -4.22
N LEU A 411 -7.86 6.78 -2.94
CA LEU A 411 -8.79 7.69 -2.30
C LEU A 411 -8.62 9.11 -2.83
N ALA A 412 -7.39 9.61 -2.94
CA ALA A 412 -7.09 10.97 -3.42
C ALA A 412 -8.07 12.03 -2.84
N THR A 413 -8.87 12.68 -3.68
CA THR A 413 -9.84 13.72 -3.28
C THR A 413 -11.00 13.18 -2.44
N PHE A 414 -11.25 11.87 -2.45
CA PHE A 414 -12.30 11.20 -1.69
C PHE A 414 -11.88 10.81 -0.27
N GLU A 415 -10.59 10.97 0.07
CA GLU A 415 -10.04 10.55 1.36
C GLU A 415 -10.77 11.18 2.55
N GLN A 416 -11.02 12.49 2.48
CA GLN A 416 -11.69 13.23 3.56
C GLN A 416 -13.08 12.66 3.84
N GLU A 417 -13.92 12.55 2.79
CA GLU A 417 -15.29 12.06 2.93
C GLU A 417 -15.33 10.60 3.38
N TYR A 418 -14.47 9.76 2.79
CA TYR A 418 -14.36 8.34 3.16
C TYR A 418 -14.04 8.18 4.65
N ALA A 419 -13.01 8.87 5.12
CA ALA A 419 -12.56 8.75 6.50
C ALA A 419 -13.54 9.38 7.50
N ALA A 420 -14.18 10.49 7.14
CA ALA A 420 -15.23 11.12 7.92
C ALA A 420 -16.42 10.16 8.14
N LYS A 421 -16.90 9.50 7.08
CA LYS A 421 -18.00 8.51 7.19
C LYS A 421 -17.62 7.30 8.05
N LEU A 422 -16.38 6.81 7.97
CA LEU A 422 -15.91 5.75 8.89
C LEU A 422 -15.90 6.24 10.34
N LYS A 423 -15.38 7.44 10.58
CA LYS A 423 -15.35 8.04 11.92
C LYS A 423 -16.76 8.25 12.47
N GLU A 424 -17.70 8.71 11.67
CA GLU A 424 -19.10 8.90 12.07
C GLU A 424 -19.72 7.61 12.60
N ASP A 425 -19.54 6.49 11.89
CA ASP A 425 -20.04 5.19 12.33
C ASP A 425 -19.36 4.74 13.63
N VAL A 426 -18.03 4.89 13.70
CA VAL A 426 -17.25 4.55 14.91
C VAL A 426 -17.67 5.38 16.12
N VAL A 427 -17.88 6.69 15.95
CA VAL A 427 -18.29 7.60 17.03
C VAL A 427 -19.74 7.36 17.43
N ARG A 428 -20.62 7.01 16.49
CA ARG A 428 -21.99 6.60 16.79
C ARG A 428 -22.03 5.36 17.69
N ALA A 429 -21.17 4.38 17.40
CA ALA A 429 -21.03 3.17 18.20
C ALA A 429 -20.33 3.44 19.55
N ARG A 430 -19.28 4.28 19.56
CA ARG A 430 -18.45 4.60 20.73
C ARG A 430 -18.12 6.09 20.81
N PRO A 431 -18.98 6.91 21.44
CA PRO A 431 -18.84 8.38 21.47
C PRO A 431 -17.50 8.88 22.02
N GLN A 432 -16.89 8.15 22.95
CA GLN A 432 -15.58 8.49 23.54
C GLN A 432 -14.45 8.55 22.50
N LEU A 433 -14.58 7.90 21.34
CA LEU A 433 -13.56 7.92 20.29
C LEU A 433 -13.54 9.22 19.48
N ALA A 434 -14.53 10.11 19.66
CA ALA A 434 -14.64 11.36 18.92
C ALA A 434 -13.41 12.27 19.07
N THR A 435 -12.89 12.37 20.30
CA THR A 435 -11.73 13.21 20.66
C THR A 435 -10.39 12.51 20.47
N ILE A 436 -10.41 11.21 20.18
CA ILE A 436 -9.20 10.38 20.03
C ILE A 436 -8.84 10.24 18.55
N LEU A 437 -9.84 9.97 17.71
CA LEU A 437 -9.62 9.79 16.29
C LEU A 437 -9.45 11.14 15.58
N PRO A 438 -8.54 11.24 14.60
CA PRO A 438 -8.42 12.37 13.70
C PRO A 438 -9.77 12.92 13.21
N GLU A 439 -9.89 14.24 13.05
CA GLU A 439 -10.97 14.81 12.24
C GLU A 439 -10.58 14.83 10.77
N TRP A 440 -11.52 14.63 9.85
CA TRP A 440 -11.29 14.84 8.42
C TRP A 440 -12.24 15.94 7.95
N ASN A 441 -11.72 17.16 7.92
CA ASN A 441 -12.44 18.38 7.58
C ASN A 441 -11.56 19.26 6.67
N ASP A 442 -12.13 20.35 6.17
CA ASP A 442 -11.44 21.24 5.23
C ASP A 442 -10.19 21.89 5.83
N GLU A 443 -10.18 22.14 7.14
CA GLU A 443 -9.02 22.71 7.83
C GLU A 443 -7.85 21.73 7.85
N ARG A 444 -8.06 20.49 8.29
CA ARG A 444 -7.02 19.47 8.27
C ARG A 444 -6.55 19.15 6.86
N THR A 445 -7.45 19.19 5.88
CA THR A 445 -7.06 19.04 4.47
C THR A 445 -6.11 20.16 4.03
N ARG A 446 -6.40 21.42 4.38
CA ARG A 446 -5.48 22.54 4.10
C ARG A 446 -4.13 22.36 4.81
N GLU A 447 -4.13 21.95 6.07
CA GLU A 447 -2.89 21.69 6.83
C GLU A 447 -2.05 20.58 6.20
N ARG A 448 -2.70 19.48 5.79
CA ARG A 448 -2.05 18.36 5.11
C ARG A 448 -1.43 18.83 3.80
N GLU A 449 -2.15 19.62 3.01
CA GLU A 449 -1.64 20.12 1.73
C GLU A 449 -0.50 21.13 1.89
N ALA A 450 -0.45 21.85 3.02
CA ALA A 450 0.69 22.70 3.36
C ALA A 450 2.00 21.92 3.56
N MET A 451 1.96 20.58 3.66
CA MET A 451 3.17 19.76 3.69
C MET A 451 3.96 19.80 2.38
N TYR A 452 3.32 20.03 1.23
CA TYR A 452 4.02 20.03 -0.07
C TYR A 452 5.02 21.18 -0.23
N PRO A 453 4.65 22.46 -0.01
CA PRO A 453 5.63 23.55 0.00
C PRO A 453 6.67 23.37 1.10
N ARG A 454 6.30 22.76 2.24
CA ARG A 454 7.25 22.44 3.33
C ARG A 454 8.28 21.39 2.90
N LYS A 455 7.88 20.38 2.12
CA LYS A 455 8.79 19.39 1.50
C LYS A 455 9.73 20.07 0.52
N LEU A 456 9.23 20.98 -0.30
CA LEU A 456 10.07 21.72 -1.26
C LEU A 456 11.15 22.54 -0.53
N ALA A 457 10.77 23.28 0.50
CA ALA A 457 11.70 24.05 1.33
C ALA A 457 12.75 23.16 2.01
N SER A 458 12.34 21.99 2.50
CA SER A 458 13.24 20.99 3.09
C SER A 458 14.27 20.47 2.09
N LEU A 459 13.84 20.16 0.87
CA LEU A 459 14.75 19.73 -0.20
C LEU A 459 15.72 20.86 -0.61
N GLN A 460 15.24 22.10 -0.73
CA GLN A 460 16.08 23.26 -1.05
C GLN A 460 17.17 23.45 0.02
N TRP A 461 16.80 23.40 1.29
CA TRP A 461 17.74 23.48 2.39
C TRP A 461 18.77 22.36 2.34
N ALA A 462 18.35 21.11 2.11
CA ALA A 462 19.27 19.96 2.03
C ALA A 462 20.29 20.11 0.89
N ARG A 463 19.87 20.63 -0.28
CA ARG A 463 20.76 20.96 -1.39
C ARG A 463 21.77 22.05 -1.00
N ASP A 464 21.31 23.10 -0.34
CA ASP A 464 22.13 24.28 -0.04
C ASP A 464 23.19 24.02 1.05
N VAL A 465 22.97 23.04 1.93
CA VAL A 465 23.96 22.60 2.94
C VAL A 465 24.93 21.55 2.38
N ALA A 466 24.53 20.81 1.35
CA ALA A 466 25.38 19.80 0.71
C ALA A 466 26.41 20.39 -0.28
N ASN A 467 26.16 21.61 -0.78
CA ASN A 467 27.08 22.40 -1.61
C ASN A 467 27.94 23.31 -0.75
#